data_AF-A0A2C9KGF8-F1
#
_entry.id   AF-A0A2C9KGF8-F1
#
_cell.length_a   1.000
_cell.length_b   1.000
_cell.length_c   1.000
_cell.angle_alpha   90.00
_cell.angle_beta   90.00
_cell.angle_gamma   90.00
#
_symmetry.space_group_name_H-M   'P 1'
#
loop_
_entity.id
_entity.type
_entity.pdbx_description
1 polymer ?
#
loop_
_entity_poly.entity_id
_entity_poly.type
_entity_poly.pdbx_seq_one_letter_code
_entity_poly.pdbx_strand_id
1 'polypeptide(L)'
;MDAPRHFYPTGFDLKDLPLERTIADGVMIDVRSEAEANIDYQLTVEKLLAWEENHGRLPPRAAVVVNNGWTSRWPDPLSFFGTKNGNNYTSFHFPIVSIEAAEWLLQNRDLKILALDVPSPDGATDDTFPVHQLLLSRNIIIVENVMVPNTLPARGFRFHAAPIRIEGGTGVQTRVYAILNDASSCANEIPPTFLLLLFLAAAAVFNYKRLAV
;
A
#
# COMPACT_ATOMS: atom_id res chain seq x y z
N MET A 1 -1.78 -9.88 7.23
CA MET A 1 -0.85 -8.73 7.39
C MET A 1 0.39 -9.30 7.99
N ASP A 2 1.51 -9.07 7.33
CA ASP A 2 2.76 -9.74 7.63
C ASP A 2 3.75 -8.68 8.13
N ALA A 3 4.24 -8.91 9.33
CA ALA A 3 5.25 -8.08 9.94
C ALA A 3 6.65 -8.49 9.43
N PRO A 4 7.66 -7.62 9.52
CA PRO A 4 9.03 -7.96 9.10
C PRO A 4 9.57 -9.27 9.69
N ARG A 5 9.16 -9.59 10.93
CA ARG A 5 9.52 -10.85 11.58
C ARG A 5 9.05 -12.12 10.86
N HIS A 6 8.07 -12.02 9.98
CA HIS A 6 7.57 -13.15 9.18
C HIS A 6 8.68 -13.86 8.41
N PHE A 7 9.68 -13.12 7.91
CA PHE A 7 10.88 -13.69 7.27
C PHE A 7 12.20 -13.34 7.97
N TYR A 8 12.23 -12.31 8.83
CA TYR A 8 13.46 -11.84 9.45
C TYR A 8 13.38 -11.91 10.99
N PRO A 9 14.00 -12.90 11.65
CA PRO A 9 13.85 -13.10 13.10
C PRO A 9 14.15 -11.88 13.99
N THR A 10 14.99 -10.96 13.52
CA THR A 10 15.36 -9.70 14.20
C THR A 10 14.49 -8.50 13.82
N GLY A 11 13.59 -8.67 12.84
CA GLY A 11 12.64 -7.65 12.41
C GLY A 11 11.54 -7.39 13.44
N PHE A 12 10.79 -6.32 13.21
CA PHE A 12 9.62 -5.99 14.02
C PHE A 12 8.62 -7.15 14.02
N ASP A 13 8.20 -7.59 15.20
CA ASP A 13 6.98 -8.37 15.38
C ASP A 13 5.78 -7.42 15.47
N LEU A 14 4.58 -7.98 15.67
CA LEU A 14 3.35 -7.19 15.83
C LEU A 14 3.30 -6.37 17.14
N LYS A 15 4.16 -6.64 18.13
CA LYS A 15 4.24 -5.86 19.37
C LYS A 15 5.09 -4.62 19.21
N ASP A 16 6.16 -4.71 18.44
CA ASP A 16 7.19 -3.68 18.27
C ASP A 16 7.08 -2.93 16.93
N LEU A 17 6.20 -3.37 16.01
CA LEU A 17 5.92 -2.68 14.76
C LEU A 17 5.32 -1.28 15.04
N PRO A 18 5.99 -0.18 14.62
CA PRO A 18 5.44 1.17 14.79
C PRO A 18 4.12 1.33 14.03
N LEU A 19 3.08 1.86 14.68
CA LEU A 19 1.74 2.00 14.08
C LEU A 19 1.74 2.89 12.82
N GLU A 20 2.63 3.87 12.75
CA GLU A 20 2.86 4.71 11.56
C GLU A 20 3.31 3.92 10.31
N ARG A 21 3.79 2.68 10.47
CA ARG A 21 4.06 1.76 9.35
C ARG A 21 2.81 1.12 8.78
N THR A 22 1.70 1.13 9.51
CA THR A 22 0.44 0.51 9.10
C THR A 22 -0.56 1.52 8.53
N ILE A 23 -0.12 2.78 8.35
CA ILE A 23 -0.93 3.88 7.82
C ILE A 23 -0.13 4.62 6.73
N ALA A 24 -0.76 4.88 5.58
CA ALA A 24 -0.15 5.63 4.49
C ALA A 24 -1.18 6.29 3.58
N ASP A 25 -0.76 7.31 2.84
CA ASP A 25 -1.55 7.78 1.70
C ASP A 25 -1.54 6.67 0.64
N GLY A 26 -2.73 6.32 0.17
CA GLY A 26 -2.96 5.16 -0.68
C GLY A 26 -3.05 5.51 -2.15
N VAL A 27 -2.55 4.59 -2.98
CA VAL A 27 -2.80 4.52 -4.40
C VAL A 27 -3.39 3.16 -4.74
N MET A 28 -4.34 3.11 -5.67
CA MET A 28 -4.95 1.88 -6.14
C MET A 28 -4.53 1.62 -7.59
N ILE A 29 -3.79 0.53 -7.79
CA ILE A 29 -3.33 0.05 -9.09
C ILE A 29 -4.31 -1.03 -9.55
N ASP A 30 -5.16 -0.68 -10.51
CA ASP A 30 -6.17 -1.60 -11.05
C ASP A 30 -5.56 -2.47 -12.17
N VAL A 31 -5.55 -3.78 -11.95
CA VAL A 31 -5.06 -4.81 -12.88
C VAL A 31 -6.11 -5.89 -13.15
N ARG A 32 -7.39 -5.59 -12.88
CA ARG A 32 -8.49 -6.56 -13.02
C ARG A 32 -8.58 -7.15 -14.41
N SER A 33 -8.44 -6.32 -15.44
CA SER A 33 -8.53 -6.77 -16.83
C SER A 33 -7.39 -7.72 -17.19
N GLU A 34 -6.18 -7.45 -16.70
CA GLU A 34 -5.00 -8.28 -16.92
C GLU A 34 -5.09 -9.60 -16.14
N ALA A 35 -5.51 -9.55 -14.88
CA ALA A 35 -5.73 -10.72 -14.03
C ALA A 35 -6.84 -11.64 -14.55
N GLU A 36 -7.90 -11.08 -15.15
CA GLU A 36 -8.96 -11.87 -15.77
C GLU A 36 -8.49 -12.53 -17.08
N ALA A 37 -7.64 -11.84 -17.85
CA ALA A 37 -7.07 -12.38 -19.08
C ALA A 37 -5.99 -13.44 -18.84
N ASN A 38 -5.27 -13.36 -17.71
CA ASN A 38 -4.23 -14.30 -17.33
C ASN A 38 -4.27 -14.57 -15.82
N ILE A 39 -4.63 -15.81 -15.44
CA ILE A 39 -4.71 -16.24 -14.04
C ILE A 39 -3.37 -16.12 -13.30
N ASP A 40 -2.25 -16.24 -14.03
CA ASP A 40 -0.88 -16.14 -13.52
C ASP A 40 -0.26 -14.75 -13.84
N TYR A 41 -1.10 -13.72 -14.01
CA TYR A 41 -0.63 -12.35 -14.28
C TYR A 41 0.34 -11.88 -13.19
N GLN A 42 1.40 -11.18 -13.59
CA GLN A 42 2.34 -10.58 -12.67
C GLN A 42 2.29 -9.07 -12.84
N LEU A 43 2.08 -8.32 -11.76
CA LEU A 43 2.20 -6.86 -11.80
C LEU A 43 3.61 -6.50 -12.26
N THR A 44 3.70 -5.75 -13.37
CA THR A 44 4.97 -5.37 -13.98
C THR A 44 5.35 -3.91 -13.69
N VAL A 45 6.62 -3.57 -13.95
CA VAL A 45 7.11 -2.18 -13.90
C VAL A 45 6.38 -1.30 -14.91
N GLU A 46 6.10 -1.80 -16.11
CA GLU A 46 5.40 -1.06 -17.17
C GLU A 46 3.99 -0.67 -16.72
N LYS A 47 3.28 -1.57 -16.02
CA LYS A 47 1.95 -1.26 -15.46
C LYS A 47 2.03 -0.15 -14.42
N LEU A 48 3.06 -0.15 -13.57
CA LEU A 48 3.28 0.90 -12.57
C LEU A 48 3.59 2.25 -13.23
N LEU A 49 4.45 2.27 -14.25
CA LEU A 49 4.78 3.47 -15.01
C LEU A 49 3.55 4.04 -15.75
N ALA A 50 2.81 3.19 -16.46
CA ALA A 50 1.57 3.58 -17.15
C ALA A 50 0.51 4.12 -16.16
N TRP A 51 0.46 3.56 -14.94
CA TRP A 51 -0.41 4.10 -13.91
C TRP A 51 0.01 5.52 -13.50
N GLU A 52 1.31 5.78 -13.32
CA GLU A 52 1.82 7.10 -12.96
C GLU A 52 1.67 8.15 -14.07
N GLU A 53 1.73 7.74 -15.34
CA GLU A 53 1.44 8.64 -16.47
C GLU A 53 0.02 9.22 -16.37
N ASN A 54 -0.94 8.40 -15.92
CA ASN A 54 -2.35 8.78 -15.83
C ASN A 54 -2.73 9.43 -14.49
N HIS A 55 -2.04 9.09 -13.39
CA HIS A 55 -2.45 9.48 -12.03
C HIS A 55 -1.37 10.28 -11.29
N GLY A 56 -0.24 10.56 -11.92
CA GLY A 56 0.93 11.19 -11.33
C GLY A 56 1.75 10.24 -10.46
N ARG A 57 2.95 10.70 -10.10
CA ARG A 57 3.92 9.92 -9.31
C ARG A 57 3.32 9.41 -8.00
N LEU A 58 3.69 8.20 -7.59
CA LEU A 58 3.35 7.65 -6.27
C LEU A 58 3.81 8.64 -5.17
N PRO A 59 2.97 8.93 -4.16
CA PRO A 59 3.38 9.77 -3.05
C PRO A 59 4.52 9.09 -2.26
N PRO A 60 5.35 9.86 -1.55
CA PRO A 60 6.34 9.25 -0.66
C PRO A 60 5.65 8.47 0.46
N ARG A 61 6.27 7.38 0.91
CA ARG A 61 5.77 6.53 2.00
C ARG A 61 4.36 5.97 1.75
N ALA A 62 4.04 5.64 0.49
CA ALA A 62 2.70 5.24 0.03
C ALA A 62 2.28 3.83 0.42
N ALA A 63 0.97 3.61 0.51
CA ALA A 63 0.37 2.29 0.38
C ALA A 63 0.02 2.05 -1.09
N VAL A 64 0.58 1.00 -1.68
CA VAL A 64 0.19 0.51 -3.00
C VAL A 64 -0.81 -0.61 -2.80
N VAL A 65 -2.06 -0.36 -3.20
CA VAL A 65 -3.14 -1.35 -3.21
C VAL A 65 -3.28 -1.88 -4.63
N VAL A 66 -2.96 -3.16 -4.83
CA VAL A 66 -3.12 -3.85 -6.13
C VAL A 66 -4.49 -4.49 -6.15
N ASN A 67 -5.33 -4.07 -7.11
CA ASN A 67 -6.68 -4.60 -7.29
C ASN A 67 -6.68 -5.57 -8.47
N ASN A 68 -6.66 -6.87 -8.17
CA ASN A 68 -6.77 -7.94 -9.17
C ASN A 68 -8.22 -8.35 -9.42
N GLY A 69 -9.18 -7.85 -8.63
CA GLY A 69 -10.58 -8.27 -8.65
C GLY A 69 -10.79 -9.65 -8.04
N TRP A 70 -9.79 -10.16 -7.32
CA TRP A 70 -9.73 -11.54 -6.85
C TRP A 70 -10.71 -11.84 -5.72
N THR A 71 -11.12 -10.81 -4.98
CA THR A 71 -12.08 -10.97 -3.88
C THR A 71 -13.39 -11.62 -4.32
N SER A 72 -13.82 -11.45 -5.58
CA SER A 72 -15.06 -12.07 -6.07
C SER A 72 -15.01 -13.60 -6.16
N ARG A 73 -13.83 -14.20 -6.05
CA ARG A 73 -13.59 -15.65 -6.11
C ARG A 73 -13.72 -16.32 -4.74
N TRP A 74 -13.69 -15.54 -3.66
CA TRP A 74 -13.94 -16.03 -2.31
C TRP A 74 -15.44 -16.40 -2.11
N PRO A 75 -15.79 -17.49 -1.38
CA PRO A 75 -14.92 -18.42 -0.66
C PRO A 75 -14.59 -19.70 -1.45
N ASP A 76 -14.78 -19.75 -2.78
CA ASP A 76 -14.55 -20.97 -3.56
C ASP A 76 -13.05 -21.27 -3.71
N PRO A 77 -12.52 -22.36 -3.12
CA PRO A 77 -11.09 -22.62 -3.14
C PRO A 77 -10.52 -22.82 -4.55
N LEU A 78 -11.31 -23.42 -5.45
CA LEU A 78 -10.84 -23.69 -6.81
C LEU A 78 -10.58 -22.40 -7.58
N SER A 79 -11.51 -21.45 -7.57
CA SER A 79 -11.34 -20.17 -8.25
C SER A 79 -10.38 -19.23 -7.51
N PHE A 80 -10.29 -19.32 -6.17
CA PHE A 80 -9.44 -18.45 -5.35
C PHE A 80 -7.96 -18.87 -5.32
N PHE A 81 -7.67 -20.17 -5.25
CA PHE A 81 -6.30 -20.69 -5.26
C PHE A 81 -5.89 -21.28 -6.61
N GLY A 82 -6.81 -21.39 -7.58
CA GLY A 82 -6.55 -22.09 -8.84
C GLY A 82 -6.51 -23.62 -8.70
N THR A 83 -6.75 -24.15 -7.50
CA THR A 83 -6.68 -25.58 -7.18
C THR A 83 -7.60 -25.93 -6.01
N LYS A 84 -8.03 -27.20 -5.92
CA LYS A 84 -8.69 -27.73 -4.72
C LYS A 84 -7.69 -28.22 -3.66
N ASN A 85 -6.42 -28.37 -4.03
CA ASN A 85 -5.39 -28.84 -3.10
C ASN A 85 -4.78 -27.68 -2.31
N GLY A 86 -5.55 -27.14 -1.37
CA GLY A 86 -5.15 -25.99 -0.53
C GLY A 86 -3.91 -26.22 0.36
N ASN A 87 -3.39 -27.45 0.42
CA ASN A 87 -2.19 -27.78 1.19
C ASN A 87 -0.92 -27.85 0.33
N ASN A 88 -1.04 -27.68 -0.99
CA ASN A 88 0.10 -27.69 -1.89
C ASN A 88 0.25 -26.34 -2.59
N TYR A 89 1.08 -25.48 -2.00
CA TYR A 89 1.38 -24.15 -2.52
C TYR A 89 1.86 -24.19 -3.98
N THR A 90 2.65 -25.19 -4.37
CA THR A 90 3.17 -25.32 -5.76
C THR A 90 2.07 -25.59 -6.81
N SER A 91 0.83 -25.84 -6.39
CA SER A 91 -0.33 -25.97 -7.27
C SER A 91 -1.22 -24.73 -7.34
N PHE A 92 -0.82 -23.63 -6.71
CA PHE A 92 -1.62 -22.41 -6.66
C PHE A 92 -1.47 -21.59 -7.95
N HIS A 93 -2.58 -21.05 -8.42
CA HIS A 93 -2.64 -20.15 -9.57
C HIS A 93 -3.51 -18.94 -9.24
N PHE A 94 -2.86 -17.79 -9.12
CA PHE A 94 -3.46 -16.48 -8.93
C PHE A 94 -2.44 -15.40 -9.32
N PRO A 95 -2.88 -14.16 -9.58
CA PRO A 95 -1.99 -13.06 -9.93
C PRO A 95 -1.01 -12.73 -8.81
N ILE A 96 0.19 -12.31 -9.16
CA ILE A 96 1.26 -11.99 -8.20
C ILE A 96 1.90 -10.63 -8.50
N VAL A 97 2.89 -10.24 -7.70
CA VAL A 97 3.77 -9.11 -8.00
C VAL A 97 5.07 -9.65 -8.55
N SER A 98 5.52 -9.16 -9.72
CA SER A 98 6.84 -9.56 -10.22
C SER A 98 7.93 -9.05 -9.27
N ILE A 99 9.02 -9.79 -9.14
CA ILE A 99 10.13 -9.36 -8.27
C ILE A 99 10.73 -8.04 -8.76
N GLU A 100 10.79 -7.83 -10.06
CA GLU A 100 11.27 -6.59 -10.70
C GLU A 100 10.36 -5.40 -10.35
N ALA A 101 9.04 -5.60 -10.30
CA ALA A 101 8.10 -4.55 -9.88
C ALA A 101 8.27 -4.19 -8.40
N ALA A 102 8.47 -5.19 -7.53
CA ALA A 102 8.75 -4.96 -6.12
C ALA A 102 10.09 -4.23 -5.90
N GLU A 103 11.15 -4.64 -6.61
CA GLU A 103 12.44 -3.95 -6.59
C GLU A 103 12.34 -2.52 -7.09
N TRP A 104 11.64 -2.30 -8.21
CA TRP A 104 11.44 -0.99 -8.76
C TRP A 104 10.71 -0.06 -7.79
N LEU A 105 9.67 -0.56 -7.11
CA LEU A 105 8.93 0.19 -6.09
C LEU A 105 9.83 0.61 -4.92
N LEU A 106 10.76 -0.24 -4.49
CA LEU A 106 11.70 0.09 -3.41
C LEU A 106 12.81 1.05 -3.84
N GLN A 107 13.35 0.87 -5.04
CA GLN A 107 14.50 1.62 -5.53
C GLN A 107 14.11 3.00 -6.04
N ASN A 108 12.94 3.10 -6.68
CA ASN A 108 12.52 4.30 -7.40
C ASN A 108 11.40 5.05 -6.68
N ARG A 109 10.67 4.40 -5.76
CA ARG A 109 9.60 5.00 -4.96
C ARG A 109 9.86 4.72 -3.48
N ASP A 110 9.15 5.42 -2.60
CA ASP A 110 9.23 5.20 -1.15
C ASP A 110 7.98 4.41 -0.74
N LEU A 111 7.98 3.12 -1.05
CA LEU A 111 6.89 2.22 -0.67
C LEU A 111 6.87 2.05 0.86
N LYS A 112 5.68 2.02 1.46
CA LYS A 112 5.51 1.69 2.90
C LYS A 112 4.68 0.42 3.12
N ILE A 113 3.64 0.24 2.31
CA ILE A 113 2.68 -0.85 2.45
C ILE A 113 2.40 -1.40 1.06
N LEU A 114 2.50 -2.72 0.90
CA LEU A 114 1.92 -3.43 -0.23
C LEU A 114 0.64 -4.12 0.25
N ALA A 115 -0.48 -3.82 -0.40
CA ALA A 115 -1.76 -4.46 -0.13
C ALA A 115 -2.32 -5.06 -1.41
N LEU A 116 -2.94 -6.23 -1.30
CA LEU A 116 -3.42 -7.01 -2.45
C LEU A 116 -4.61 -7.87 -2.05
N ASP A 117 -5.48 -8.14 -3.03
CA ASP A 117 -6.70 -8.92 -2.87
C ASP A 117 -6.54 -10.42 -3.15
N VAL A 118 -5.32 -10.87 -3.44
CA VAL A 118 -4.94 -12.28 -3.67
C VAL A 118 -4.33 -12.91 -2.40
N PRO A 119 -4.13 -14.25 -2.38
CA PRO A 119 -3.58 -14.95 -1.22
C PRO A 119 -2.16 -14.58 -0.84
N SER A 120 -1.33 -14.17 -1.81
CA SER A 120 0.09 -13.85 -1.62
C SER A 120 0.63 -12.97 -2.75
N PRO A 121 1.59 -12.06 -2.50
CA PRO A 121 2.31 -11.34 -3.56
C PRO A 121 3.27 -12.25 -4.33
N ASP A 122 3.61 -13.42 -3.80
CA ASP A 122 4.45 -14.44 -4.42
C ASP A 122 3.62 -15.61 -4.95
N GLY A 123 4.12 -16.29 -5.99
CA GLY A 123 3.44 -17.37 -6.69
C GLY A 123 4.03 -18.75 -6.47
N ALA A 124 3.29 -19.78 -6.89
CA ALA A 124 3.60 -21.20 -6.72
C ALA A 124 4.92 -21.67 -7.35
N THR A 125 5.47 -20.92 -8.30
CA THR A 125 6.69 -21.27 -9.04
C THR A 125 7.97 -21.07 -8.23
N ASP A 126 7.91 -20.32 -7.14
CA ASP A 126 9.05 -20.02 -6.26
C ASP A 126 8.61 -20.09 -4.79
N ASP A 127 9.04 -21.15 -4.08
CA ASP A 127 8.73 -21.37 -2.67
C ASP A 127 9.68 -20.64 -1.72
N THR A 128 10.57 -19.80 -2.25
CA THR A 128 11.41 -18.91 -1.44
C THR A 128 10.70 -17.60 -1.07
N PHE A 129 9.58 -17.26 -1.70
CA PHE A 129 8.82 -16.03 -1.46
C PHE A 129 9.67 -14.75 -1.63
N PRO A 130 10.22 -14.51 -2.83
CA PRO A 130 11.18 -13.42 -3.06
C PRO A 130 10.61 -12.03 -2.77
N VAL A 131 9.33 -11.77 -3.07
CA VAL A 131 8.69 -10.47 -2.79
C VAL A 131 8.53 -10.27 -1.28
N HIS A 132 8.08 -11.29 -0.54
CA HIS A 132 8.06 -11.23 0.93
C HIS A 132 9.43 -10.91 1.51
N GLN A 133 10.45 -11.68 1.14
CA GLN A 133 11.81 -11.46 1.62
C GLN A 133 12.26 -10.03 1.32
N LEU A 134 12.16 -9.60 0.06
CA LEU A 134 12.58 -8.28 -0.35
C LEU A 134 11.91 -7.16 0.45
N LEU A 135 10.58 -7.14 0.52
CA LEU A 135 9.81 -6.07 1.15
C LEU A 135 9.97 -6.06 2.67
N LEU A 136 9.85 -7.23 3.31
CA LEU A 136 9.95 -7.34 4.76
C LEU A 136 11.36 -7.00 5.26
N SER A 137 12.42 -7.26 4.47
CA SER A 137 13.80 -6.85 4.79
C SER A 137 13.98 -5.34 4.89
N ARG A 138 13.07 -4.57 4.29
CA ARG A 138 13.04 -3.10 4.30
C ARG A 138 11.97 -2.55 5.24
N ASN A 139 11.41 -3.40 6.10
CA ASN A 139 10.32 -3.06 7.02
C ASN A 139 9.06 -2.53 6.31
N ILE A 140 8.83 -2.95 5.06
CA ILE A 140 7.59 -2.72 4.33
C ILE A 140 6.64 -3.82 4.76
N ILE A 141 5.41 -3.47 5.15
CA ILE A 141 4.42 -4.48 5.55
C ILE A 141 3.63 -4.95 4.32
N ILE A 142 3.18 -6.20 4.38
CA ILE A 142 2.34 -6.81 3.34
C ILE A 142 0.94 -7.07 3.93
N VAL A 143 -0.09 -6.80 3.15
CA VAL A 143 -1.49 -7.03 3.52
C VAL A 143 -2.18 -7.80 2.43
N GLU A 144 -2.32 -9.10 2.64
CA GLU A 144 -2.96 -10.03 1.71
C GLU A 144 -4.47 -10.13 1.94
N ASN A 145 -5.18 -10.71 0.96
CA ASN A 145 -6.60 -11.00 1.04
C ASN A 145 -7.48 -9.77 1.36
N VAL A 146 -7.06 -8.58 0.90
CA VAL A 146 -7.78 -7.33 1.11
C VAL A 146 -8.97 -7.24 0.16
N MET A 147 -10.18 -6.98 0.67
CA MET A 147 -11.29 -6.62 -0.22
C MET A 147 -11.09 -5.19 -0.73
N VAL A 148 -10.95 -5.04 -2.05
CA VAL A 148 -10.86 -3.73 -2.70
C VAL A 148 -12.23 -3.36 -3.30
N PRO A 149 -12.95 -2.37 -2.75
CA PRO A 149 -14.26 -2.01 -3.27
C PRO A 149 -14.12 -1.24 -4.58
N ASN A 150 -15.07 -1.43 -5.50
CA ASN A 150 -15.14 -0.70 -6.77
C ASN A 150 -15.23 0.83 -6.61
N THR A 151 -15.57 1.31 -5.40
CA THR A 151 -15.67 2.73 -5.07
C THR A 151 -14.35 3.34 -4.60
N LEU A 152 -13.29 2.54 -4.38
CA LEU A 152 -11.99 3.06 -3.99
C LEU A 152 -11.36 3.78 -5.20
N PRO A 153 -11.08 5.09 -5.11
CA PRO A 153 -10.47 5.83 -6.21
C PRO A 153 -9.00 5.42 -6.39
N ALA A 154 -8.44 5.71 -7.57
CA ALA A 154 -7.01 5.51 -7.83
C ALA A 154 -6.11 6.24 -6.81
N ARG A 155 -6.56 7.40 -6.31
CA ARG A 155 -5.84 8.25 -5.35
C ARG A 155 -6.82 8.98 -4.45
N GLY A 156 -6.30 9.65 -3.43
CA GLY A 156 -7.10 10.53 -2.57
C GLY A 156 -7.74 9.77 -1.41
N PHE A 157 -7.08 8.75 -0.91
CA PHE A 157 -7.48 8.06 0.31
C PHE A 157 -6.27 7.80 1.19
N ARG A 158 -6.50 7.63 2.48
CA ARG A 158 -5.54 7.12 3.45
C ARG A 158 -5.86 5.67 3.76
N PHE A 159 -4.90 4.79 3.55
CA PHE A 159 -4.99 3.36 3.86
C PHE A 159 -4.60 3.10 5.31
N HIS A 160 -5.36 2.23 5.97
CA HIS A 160 -5.10 1.78 7.34
C HIS A 160 -5.18 0.26 7.42
N ALA A 161 -4.14 -0.35 7.98
CA ALA A 161 -4.16 -1.72 8.48
C ALA A 161 -4.03 -1.67 10.01
N ALA A 162 -5.03 -2.13 10.74
CA ALA A 162 -5.05 -2.12 12.20
C ALA A 162 -4.87 -3.55 12.78
N PRO A 163 -3.62 -4.06 12.85
CA PRO A 163 -3.34 -5.36 13.44
C PRO A 163 -3.53 -5.30 14.96
N ILE A 164 -3.89 -6.44 15.55
CA ILE A 164 -3.81 -6.61 17.00
C ILE A 164 -2.34 -6.69 17.44
N ARG A 165 -2.03 -6.10 18.59
CA ARG A 165 -0.69 -6.11 19.18
C ARG A 165 -0.40 -7.48 19.81
N ILE A 166 0.46 -8.28 19.20
CA ILE A 166 0.81 -9.65 19.64
C ILE A 166 2.33 -9.77 19.82
N GLU A 167 2.77 -10.17 21.00
CA GLU A 167 4.18 -10.46 21.28
C GLU A 167 4.67 -11.67 20.48
N GLY A 168 5.79 -11.51 19.77
CA GLY A 168 6.33 -12.52 18.87
C GLY A 168 5.50 -12.76 17.61
N GLY A 169 4.40 -12.02 17.42
CA GLY A 169 3.50 -12.20 16.29
C GLY A 169 4.18 -11.84 14.97
N THR A 170 4.17 -12.77 14.01
CA THR A 170 4.79 -12.57 12.70
C THR A 170 3.80 -12.15 11.62
N GLY A 171 2.53 -12.52 11.78
CA GLY A 171 1.43 -12.08 10.93
C GLY A 171 0.10 -12.24 11.64
N VAL A 172 -0.92 -11.48 11.23
CA VAL A 172 -2.26 -11.56 11.83
C VAL A 172 -3.36 -11.10 10.88
N GLN A 173 -4.57 -11.64 11.09
CA GLN A 173 -5.79 -11.07 10.54
C GLN A 173 -5.94 -9.62 11.02
N THR A 174 -6.25 -8.72 10.09
CA THR A 174 -6.15 -7.28 10.33
C THR A 174 -7.39 -6.59 9.80
N ARG A 175 -7.94 -5.64 10.57
CA ARG A 175 -9.00 -4.77 10.07
C ARG A 175 -8.38 -3.75 9.13
N VAL A 176 -8.70 -3.87 7.84
CA VAL A 176 -8.27 -2.92 6.81
C VAL A 176 -9.41 -1.97 6.48
N TYR A 177 -9.10 -0.68 6.34
CA TYR A 177 -10.05 0.34 5.89
C TYR A 177 -9.32 1.49 5.21
N ALA A 178 -10.07 2.24 4.38
CA ALA A 178 -9.60 3.45 3.76
C ALA A 178 -10.48 4.63 4.21
N ILE A 179 -9.85 5.77 4.50
CA ILE A 179 -10.55 7.05 4.69
C ILE A 179 -10.34 7.85 3.41
N LEU A 180 -11.42 8.20 2.72
CA LEU A 180 -11.33 9.06 1.54
C LEU A 180 -11.01 10.49 1.98
N ASN A 181 -10.11 11.14 1.27
CA ASN A 181 -9.85 12.56 1.49
C ASN A 181 -11.05 13.34 0.96
N ASP A 182 -11.65 14.19 1.79
CA ASP A 182 -12.71 15.08 1.33
C ASP A 182 -12.16 15.99 0.23
N ALA A 183 -12.67 15.84 -1.00
CA ALA A 183 -12.34 16.70 -2.12
C ALA A 183 -12.81 18.17 -1.90
N SER A 184 -13.52 18.45 -0.80
CA SER A 184 -14.17 19.73 -0.51
C SER A 184 -13.47 20.60 0.54
N SER A 185 -12.47 20.12 1.30
CA SER A 185 -11.99 20.86 2.48
C SER A 185 -10.68 21.64 2.32
N CYS A 186 -9.99 21.57 1.18
CA CYS A 186 -8.74 22.32 0.95
C CYS A 186 -8.82 23.44 -0.10
N ALA A 187 -9.91 23.54 -0.87
CA ALA A 187 -10.03 24.50 -1.97
C ALA A 187 -11.01 25.66 -1.72
N ASN A 188 -11.85 25.57 -0.70
CA ASN A 188 -12.75 26.65 -0.30
C ASN A 188 -12.48 26.99 1.16
N GLU A 189 -12.41 28.28 1.49
CA GLU A 189 -12.15 28.85 2.83
C GLU A 189 -10.71 29.18 3.25
N ILE A 190 -9.86 29.66 2.32
CA ILE A 190 -8.99 30.79 2.70
C ILE A 190 -9.64 32.06 2.14
N PRO A 191 -10.45 32.80 2.93
CA PRO A 191 -10.93 34.08 2.48
C PRO A 191 -9.72 34.99 2.18
N PRO A 192 -9.77 35.83 1.13
CA PRO A 192 -8.64 36.69 0.73
C PRO A 192 -8.12 37.63 1.84
N THR A 193 -8.88 37.80 2.93
CA THR A 193 -8.46 38.50 4.14
C THR A 193 -7.37 37.78 4.94
N PHE A 194 -7.25 36.46 4.85
CA PHE A 194 -6.23 35.69 5.60
C PHE A 194 -4.82 35.84 5.00
N LEU A 195 -4.72 36.05 3.69
CA LEU A 195 -3.45 36.33 3.02
C LEU A 195 -2.89 37.70 3.44
N LEU A 196 -3.76 38.68 3.73
CA LEU A 196 -3.35 40.03 4.14
C LEU A 196 -2.76 40.07 5.56
N LEU A 197 -3.21 39.18 6.46
CA LEU A 197 -2.69 39.09 7.83
C LEU A 197 -1.28 38.49 7.89
N LEU A 198 -0.94 37.55 7.00
CA LEU A 198 0.42 36.99 6.91
C LEU A 198 1.45 38.03 6.41
N PHE A 199 1.05 38.93 5.50
CA PHE A 199 1.92 40.03 5.06
C PHE A 199 2.09 41.13 6.13
N LEU A 200 1.05 41.42 6.91
CA LEU A 200 1.14 42.42 8.00
C LEU A 200 1.95 41.90 9.20
N ALA A 201 1.83 40.62 9.55
CA ALA A 201 2.64 40.02 10.61
C ALA A 201 4.14 39.97 10.23
N ALA A 202 4.47 39.67 8.98
CA ALA A 202 5.84 39.73 8.50
C ALA A 202 6.41 41.17 8.52
N ALA A 203 5.62 42.17 8.10
CA ALA A 203 6.05 43.57 8.15
C ALA A 203 6.24 44.10 9.58
N ALA A 204 5.41 43.67 10.53
CA ALA A 204 5.55 44.04 11.95
C ALA A 204 6.81 43.42 12.61
N VAL A 205 7.15 42.18 12.26
CA VAL A 205 8.37 41.51 12.76
C VAL A 205 9.65 42.13 12.15
N PHE A 206 9.61 42.61 10.91
CA PHE A 206 10.74 43.30 10.30
C PHE A 206 10.97 44.73 10.82
N ASN A 207 9.90 45.46 11.20
CA ASN A 207 10.05 46.80 11.77
C ASN A 207 10.50 46.82 13.23
N TYR A 208 10.24 45.77 14.02
CA TYR A 208 10.70 45.72 15.41
C TYR A 208 12.22 45.52 15.56
N LYS A 209 12.91 45.02 14.53
CA LYS A 209 14.38 44.86 14.54
C LYS A 209 15.18 46.11 14.16
N ARG A 210 14.53 47.25 13.84
CA ARG A 210 15.21 48.52 13.48
C ARG A 210 15.15 49.62 14.54
N LEU A 211 14.51 49.38 15.70
CA LEU A 211 14.36 50.38 16.77
C LEU A 211 15.03 49.98 18.10
N ALA A 212 15.93 49.00 18.08
CA ALA A 212 16.78 48.68 19.23
C ALA A 212 18.25 48.92 18.86
N VAL A 213 18.65 50.20 18.87
CA VAL A 213 20.00 50.70 19.11
C VAL A 213 19.87 51.86 20.09
#